data_AF-A0A261KV69-F1
#
_entry.id   AF-A0A261KV69-F1
#
_cell.length_a   1.000
_cell.length_b   1.000
_cell.length_c   1.000
_cell.angle_alpha   90.00
_cell.angle_beta   90.00
_cell.angle_gamma   90.00
#
_symmetry.space_group_name_H-M   'P 1'
#
loop_
_entity.id
_entity.type
_entity.pdbx_description
1 polymer ?
#
loop_
_entity_poly.entity_id
_entity_poly.type
_entity_poly.pdbx_seq_one_letter_code
_entity_poly.pdbx_strand_id
1 'polypeptide(L)'
;MNQEIFDHIYCNLSDNDKNIIQLRLSGKKYQEIAQSMSFDQSSVGRKLKSIAKKFKYSSESNLEWNEYLVQIFTQYKPTFVIHELQEDYGFHPVIMPGRPEKIDSPFYIERHRIKRCTIESECYEAIEQPGSLVRIKAPSRMGKTSLMKRIQDKANKNNYFPVYLRFDTLIEPDNINNVNNFLKAFNKNIKSQLPDVSYGLSWDDNNAKISCTQAFKELLIYLKKNVVLLLDEVNEIFNYPEISKNFFAMLRSWYEESNNSEIWENLRMVIAYSTEYH
;
A
#
# COMPACT_ATOMS: atom_id res chain seq x y z
N MET A 1 31.91 5.53 0.77
CA MET A 1 32.67 6.50 -0.06
C MET A 1 31.84 7.78 -0.15
N ASN A 2 32.39 8.93 -0.56
CA ASN A 2 31.62 10.14 -0.87
C ASN A 2 31.87 10.55 -2.34
N GLN A 3 31.13 11.53 -2.87
CA GLN A 3 31.20 11.96 -4.27
C GLN A 3 32.63 12.38 -4.67
N GLU A 4 33.30 13.20 -3.86
CA GLU A 4 34.66 13.68 -4.15
C GLU A 4 35.69 12.55 -4.27
N ILE A 5 35.64 11.56 -3.36
CA ILE A 5 36.52 10.39 -3.41
C ILE A 5 36.21 9.55 -4.65
N PHE A 6 34.92 9.38 -5.00
CA PHE A 6 34.53 8.66 -6.20
C PHE A 6 35.08 9.33 -7.46
N ASP A 7 34.87 10.63 -7.60
CA ASP A 7 35.33 11.40 -8.77
C ASP A 7 36.86 11.40 -8.88
N HIS A 8 37.56 11.51 -7.75
CA HIS A 8 39.02 11.38 -7.72
C HIS A 8 39.50 10.00 -8.19
N ILE A 9 38.87 8.90 -7.75
CA ILE A 9 39.22 7.54 -8.20
C ILE A 9 38.90 7.39 -9.70
N TYR A 10 37.72 7.86 -10.13
CA TYR A 10 37.28 7.75 -11.52
C TYR A 10 38.17 8.53 -12.48
N CYS A 11 38.56 9.76 -12.14
CA CYS A 11 39.46 10.58 -12.95
C CYS A 11 40.82 9.92 -13.17
N ASN A 12 41.34 9.23 -12.15
CA ASN A 12 42.62 8.51 -12.17
C ASN A 12 42.57 7.12 -12.84
N LEU A 13 41.41 6.68 -13.34
CA LEU A 13 41.34 5.46 -14.16
C LEU A 13 42.01 5.68 -15.52
N SER A 14 42.65 4.63 -16.05
CA SER A 14 43.16 4.64 -17.42
C SER A 14 42.02 4.72 -18.43
N ASP A 15 42.28 5.23 -19.64
CA ASP A 15 41.24 5.31 -20.68
C ASP A 15 40.65 3.94 -21.02
N ASN A 16 41.47 2.89 -20.98
CA ASN A 16 41.01 1.52 -21.13
C ASN A 16 40.07 1.09 -19.99
N ASP A 17 40.37 1.46 -18.75
CA ASP A 17 39.51 1.16 -17.59
C ASP A 17 38.20 1.94 -17.65
N LYS A 18 38.21 3.19 -18.13
CA LYS A 18 37.00 4.01 -18.33
C LYS A 18 36.11 3.41 -19.42
N ASN A 19 36.70 3.00 -20.55
CA ASN A 19 35.97 2.41 -21.65
C ASN A 19 35.35 1.06 -21.27
N ILE A 20 36.12 0.17 -20.62
CA ILE A 20 35.60 -1.16 -20.26
C ILE A 20 34.44 -1.09 -19.27
N ILE A 21 34.50 -0.16 -18.29
CA ILE A 21 33.42 0.00 -17.31
C ILE A 21 32.20 0.67 -17.94
N GLN A 22 32.37 1.66 -18.82
CA GLN A 22 31.26 2.26 -19.56
C GLN A 22 30.55 1.23 -20.45
N LEU A 23 31.29 0.38 -21.17
CA LEU A 23 30.69 -0.68 -21.97
C LEU A 23 29.91 -1.68 -21.10
N ARG A 24 30.45 -2.04 -19.92
CA ARG A 24 29.75 -2.92 -18.99
C ARG A 24 28.46 -2.29 -18.45
N LEU A 25 28.52 -1.04 -18.01
CA LEU A 25 27.38 -0.31 -17.45
C LEU A 25 26.33 0.06 -18.52
N SER A 26 26.72 0.05 -19.80
CA SER A 26 25.81 0.16 -20.95
C SER A 26 25.05 -1.13 -21.29
N GLY A 27 25.23 -2.20 -20.50
CA GLY A 27 24.52 -3.49 -20.67
C GLY A 27 25.24 -4.52 -21.54
N LYS A 28 26.40 -4.21 -22.13
CA LYS A 28 27.12 -5.16 -22.98
C LYS A 28 27.63 -6.39 -22.21
N LYS A 29 27.57 -7.55 -22.86
CA LYS A 29 28.10 -8.81 -22.36
C LYS A 29 29.61 -8.89 -22.53
N TYR A 30 30.29 -9.76 -21.79
CA TYR A 30 31.76 -9.86 -21.80
C TYR A 30 32.34 -10.16 -23.18
N GLN A 31 31.63 -10.93 -24.00
CA GLN A 31 32.02 -11.22 -25.40
C GLN A 31 32.05 -9.96 -26.26
N GLU A 32 31.02 -9.13 -26.16
CA GLU A 32 30.89 -7.88 -26.92
C GLU A 32 31.91 -6.83 -26.47
N ILE A 33 32.20 -6.79 -25.17
CA ILE A 33 33.24 -5.93 -24.59
C ILE A 33 34.62 -6.37 -25.09
N ALA A 34 34.91 -7.67 -25.07
CA ALA A 34 36.17 -8.24 -25.54
C ALA A 34 36.41 -7.91 -27.02
N GLN A 35 35.37 -8.06 -27.86
CA GLN A 35 35.41 -7.68 -29.27
C GLN A 35 35.62 -6.17 -29.48
N SER A 36 34.90 -5.33 -28.73
CA SER A 36 34.99 -3.86 -28.87
C SER A 36 36.36 -3.31 -28.44
N MET A 37 37.06 -4.00 -27.53
CA MET A 37 38.34 -3.56 -26.97
C MET A 37 39.55 -4.35 -27.47
N SER A 38 39.35 -5.30 -28.40
CA SER A 38 40.39 -6.24 -28.86
C SER A 38 41.11 -6.96 -27.70
N PHE A 39 40.35 -7.33 -26.66
CA PHE A 39 40.85 -8.11 -25.53
C PHE A 39 40.43 -9.56 -25.62
N ASP A 40 41.18 -10.44 -24.95
CA ASP A 40 40.70 -11.79 -24.70
C ASP A 40 39.52 -11.78 -23.71
N GLN A 41 38.50 -12.62 -23.97
CA GLN A 41 37.28 -12.67 -23.16
C GLN A 41 37.57 -12.98 -21.68
N SER A 42 38.57 -13.82 -21.38
CA SER A 42 38.96 -14.15 -20.01
C SER A 42 39.60 -12.98 -19.25
N SER A 43 40.01 -11.93 -19.98
CA SER A 43 40.67 -10.75 -19.43
C SER A 43 39.69 -9.66 -18.98
N VAL A 44 38.47 -9.65 -19.53
CA VAL A 44 37.43 -8.63 -19.22
C VAL A 44 37.06 -8.68 -17.74
N GLY A 45 36.72 -9.86 -17.21
CA GLY A 45 36.37 -10.03 -15.79
C GLY A 45 37.51 -9.68 -14.84
N ARG A 46 38.76 -10.05 -15.19
CA ARG A 46 39.95 -9.69 -14.39
C ARG A 46 40.18 -8.18 -14.33
N LYS A 47 40.00 -7.48 -15.45
CA LYS A 47 40.11 -6.01 -15.52
C LYS A 47 39.01 -5.33 -14.71
N LEU A 48 37.75 -5.74 -14.89
CA LEU A 48 36.64 -5.19 -14.10
C LEU A 48 36.82 -5.43 -12.59
N LYS A 49 37.25 -6.63 -12.19
CA LYS A 49 37.56 -6.93 -10.78
C LYS A 49 38.72 -6.08 -10.25
N SER A 50 39.72 -5.77 -11.08
CA SER A 50 40.80 -4.83 -10.72
C SER A 50 40.27 -3.41 -10.52
N ILE A 51 39.36 -2.95 -11.38
CA ILE A 51 38.68 -1.65 -11.24
C ILE A 51 37.86 -1.61 -9.95
N ALA A 52 37.11 -2.67 -9.64
CA ALA A 52 36.38 -2.79 -8.37
C ALA A 52 37.29 -2.56 -7.16
N LYS A 53 38.48 -3.17 -7.14
CA LYS A 53 39.48 -2.97 -6.08
C LYS A 53 39.96 -1.51 -5.98
N LYS A 54 40.11 -0.80 -7.11
CA LYS A 54 40.44 0.64 -7.11
C LYS A 54 39.35 1.47 -6.44
N PHE A 55 38.09 1.07 -6.58
CA PHE A 55 36.95 1.65 -5.88
C PHE A 55 36.79 1.16 -4.43
N LYS A 56 37.82 0.56 -3.84
CA LYS A 56 37.83 0.03 -2.46
C LYS A 56 36.91 -1.18 -2.24
N TYR A 57 36.66 -1.98 -3.28
CA TYR A 57 36.06 -3.30 -3.10
C TYR A 57 36.99 -4.20 -2.28
N SER A 58 36.44 -4.83 -1.23
CA SER A 58 37.12 -5.83 -0.40
C SER A 58 36.36 -7.15 -0.43
N SER A 59 37.05 -8.25 -0.13
CA SER A 59 36.45 -9.59 0.00
C SER A 59 35.50 -9.73 1.20
N GLU A 60 35.45 -8.73 2.07
CA GLU A 60 34.50 -8.64 3.19
C GLU A 60 33.17 -8.00 2.78
N SER A 61 33.04 -7.57 1.52
CA SER A 61 31.78 -7.07 0.99
C SER A 61 30.77 -8.20 0.86
N ASN A 62 29.52 -7.94 1.26
CA ASN A 62 28.39 -8.87 1.06
C ASN A 62 27.98 -9.03 -0.42
N LEU A 63 28.61 -8.29 -1.33
CA LEU A 63 28.27 -8.24 -2.75
C LEU A 63 29.39 -8.86 -3.60
N GLU A 64 29.01 -9.50 -4.69
CA GLU A 64 29.95 -9.85 -5.75
C GLU A 64 30.55 -8.57 -6.35
N TRP A 65 31.81 -8.61 -6.77
CA TRP A 65 32.55 -7.42 -7.25
C TRP A 65 31.87 -6.72 -8.44
N ASN A 66 31.14 -7.47 -9.26
CA ASN A 66 30.39 -6.91 -10.39
C ASN A 66 29.18 -6.10 -9.91
N GLU A 67 28.44 -6.63 -8.92
CA GLU A 67 27.29 -5.96 -8.32
C GLU A 67 27.72 -4.70 -7.58
N TYR A 68 28.81 -4.80 -6.82
CA TYR A 68 29.42 -3.67 -6.14
C TYR A 68 29.75 -2.51 -7.10
N LEU A 69 30.35 -2.82 -8.26
CA LEU A 69 30.66 -1.80 -9.27
C LEU A 69 29.40 -1.14 -9.83
N VAL A 70 28.39 -1.93 -10.18
CA VAL A 70 27.12 -1.39 -10.68
C VAL A 70 26.51 -0.47 -9.63
N GLN A 71 26.42 -0.91 -8.38
CA GLN A 71 25.85 -0.15 -7.28
C GLN A 71 26.57 1.18 -7.00
N ILE A 72 27.91 1.18 -6.99
CA ILE A 72 28.71 2.40 -6.81
C ILE A 72 28.45 3.39 -7.96
N PHE A 73 28.41 2.92 -9.20
CA PHE A 73 28.15 3.81 -10.34
C PHE A 73 26.70 4.28 -10.40
N THR A 74 25.72 3.47 -9.99
CA THR A 74 24.33 3.91 -9.82
C THR A 74 24.23 5.02 -8.77
N GLN A 75 25.01 4.93 -7.68
CA GLN A 75 24.99 5.93 -6.61
C GLN A 75 25.62 7.28 -7.00
N TYR A 76 26.81 7.27 -7.61
CA TYR A 76 27.59 8.50 -7.84
C TYR A 76 27.61 8.98 -9.30
N LYS A 77 27.19 8.14 -10.26
CA LYS A 77 27.18 8.47 -11.69
C LYS A 77 26.07 7.72 -12.46
N PRO A 78 24.79 7.89 -12.08
CA PRO A 78 23.67 7.09 -12.60
C PRO A 78 23.47 7.22 -14.11
N THR A 79 23.93 8.30 -14.74
CA THR A 79 23.82 8.49 -16.21
C THR A 79 24.61 7.47 -17.04
N PHE A 80 25.57 6.76 -16.44
CA PHE A 80 26.33 5.68 -17.09
C PHE A 80 25.66 4.31 -16.90
N VAL A 81 24.73 4.28 -15.96
CA VAL A 81 23.77 3.27 -15.53
C VAL A 81 22.64 2.92 -16.50
N ILE A 82 22.64 1.87 -17.33
CA ILE A 82 21.37 1.53 -18.01
C ILE A 82 20.29 1.16 -16.99
N HIS A 83 19.02 1.47 -17.30
CA HIS A 83 17.90 1.31 -16.39
C HIS A 83 17.78 -0.11 -15.82
N GLU A 84 17.93 -1.13 -16.67
CA GLU A 84 17.87 -2.55 -16.29
C GLU A 84 18.87 -2.89 -15.16
N LEU A 85 20.11 -2.41 -15.28
CA LEU A 85 21.13 -2.63 -14.25
C LEU A 85 20.91 -1.79 -12.98
N GLN A 86 20.23 -0.63 -13.09
CA GLN A 86 19.85 0.16 -11.93
C GLN A 86 18.72 -0.52 -11.14
N GLU A 87 17.77 -1.17 -11.82
CA GLU A 87 16.70 -1.93 -11.18
C GLU A 87 17.23 -3.21 -10.51
N ASP A 88 18.15 -3.92 -11.16
CA ASP A 88 18.68 -5.18 -10.63
C ASP A 88 19.65 -4.98 -9.44
N TYR A 89 20.42 -3.88 -9.45
CA TYR A 89 21.56 -3.67 -8.52
C TYR A 89 21.58 -2.30 -7.84
N GLY A 90 20.53 -1.50 -7.96
CA GLY A 90 20.42 -0.20 -7.32
C GLY A 90 20.41 -0.31 -5.79
N PHE A 91 20.89 0.73 -5.10
CA PHE A 91 20.71 0.85 -3.65
C PHE A 91 19.22 1.09 -3.37
N HIS A 92 18.46 0.01 -3.19
CA HIS A 92 17.16 0.10 -2.57
C HIS A 92 17.40 0.12 -1.05
N PRO A 93 17.18 1.25 -0.36
CA PRO A 93 17.22 1.23 1.09
C PRO A 93 16.27 0.13 1.56
N VAL A 94 16.74 -0.75 2.44
CA VAL A 94 15.87 -1.75 3.06
C VAL A 94 14.85 -1.00 3.89
N ILE A 95 13.67 -0.76 3.30
CA ILE A 95 12.56 -0.13 4.01
C ILE A 95 11.96 -1.21 4.89
N MET A 96 12.21 -1.11 6.19
CA MET A 96 11.51 -1.95 7.15
C MET A 96 10.00 -1.64 7.07
N PRO A 97 9.15 -2.67 6.87
CA PRO A 97 7.72 -2.46 6.81
C PRO A 97 7.22 -1.97 8.17
N GLY A 98 6.84 -0.70 8.24
CA GLY A 98 6.32 -0.05 9.45
C GLY A 98 5.00 0.67 9.25
N ARG A 99 4.50 0.75 8.02
CA ARG A 99 3.29 1.47 7.63
C ARG A 99 2.53 0.66 6.56
N PRO A 100 1.23 0.92 6.36
CA PRO A 100 0.50 0.27 5.28
C PRO A 100 1.10 0.60 3.91
N GLU A 101 1.36 -0.43 3.12
CA GLU A 101 1.99 -0.32 1.80
C GLU A 101 1.13 0.48 0.81
N LYS A 102 1.80 1.18 -0.11
CA LYS A 102 1.14 1.82 -1.25
C LYS A 102 0.54 0.78 -2.20
N ILE A 103 -0.37 1.22 -3.07
CA ILE A 103 -1.04 0.35 -4.05
C ILE A 103 -0.03 -0.21 -5.06
N ASP A 104 0.88 0.63 -5.54
CA ASP A 104 1.92 0.38 -6.54
C ASP A 104 3.27 -0.08 -5.94
N SER A 105 3.31 -0.36 -4.63
CA SER A 105 4.54 -0.78 -3.96
C SER A 105 4.99 -2.16 -4.43
N PRO A 106 6.23 -2.33 -4.93
CA PRO A 106 6.78 -3.64 -5.30
C PRO A 106 6.99 -4.56 -4.08
N PHE A 107 6.96 -3.98 -2.88
CA PHE A 107 7.15 -4.71 -1.62
C PHE A 107 5.86 -5.35 -1.09
N TYR A 108 4.70 -5.01 -1.66
CA TYR A 108 3.48 -5.75 -1.34
C TYR A 108 3.47 -7.07 -2.08
N ILE A 109 3.80 -8.14 -1.37
CA ILE A 109 3.64 -9.49 -1.89
C ILE A 109 2.16 -9.84 -1.73
N GLU A 110 1.43 -9.78 -2.84
CA GLU A 110 0.06 -10.28 -2.88
C GLU A 110 0.03 -11.74 -2.42
N ARG A 111 -0.92 -12.06 -1.55
CA ARG A 111 -0.91 -13.35 -0.86
C ARG A 111 -1.19 -14.51 -1.81
N HIS A 112 -1.77 -14.29 -2.99
CA HIS A 112 -1.93 -15.31 -4.02
C HIS A 112 -0.61 -15.92 -4.53
N ARG A 113 0.54 -15.25 -4.31
CA ARG A 113 1.87 -15.82 -4.59
C ARG A 113 2.25 -16.93 -3.60
N ILE A 114 1.54 -17.03 -2.48
CA ILE A 114 1.57 -18.19 -1.58
C ILE A 114 0.56 -19.18 -2.13
N LYS A 115 1.04 -20.37 -2.55
CA LYS A 115 0.19 -21.49 -2.97
C LYS A 115 -0.89 -21.71 -1.90
N ARG A 116 -2.16 -21.34 -2.19
CA ARG A 116 -3.40 -21.44 -1.37
C ARG A 116 -3.94 -20.18 -0.67
N CYS A 117 -3.51 -18.95 -1.01
CA CYS A 117 -4.11 -17.76 -0.39
C CYS A 117 -4.82 -16.85 -1.41
N THR A 118 -6.15 -16.95 -1.50
CA THR A 118 -7.03 -16.23 -2.44
C THR A 118 -7.72 -15.02 -1.82
N ILE A 119 -7.19 -14.50 -0.70
CA ILE A 119 -7.89 -13.50 0.12
C ILE A 119 -8.18 -12.21 -0.65
N GLU A 120 -7.21 -11.70 -1.43
CA GLU A 120 -7.41 -10.48 -2.22
C GLU A 120 -8.54 -10.66 -3.24
N SER A 121 -8.49 -11.74 -4.03
CA SER A 121 -9.52 -12.05 -5.03
C SER A 121 -10.89 -12.28 -4.39
N GLU A 122 -10.96 -13.00 -3.28
CA GLU A 122 -12.21 -13.20 -2.53
C GLU A 122 -12.80 -11.88 -2.04
N CYS A 123 -11.96 -10.96 -1.55
CA CYS A 123 -12.43 -9.64 -1.14
C CYS A 123 -12.94 -8.84 -2.35
N TYR A 124 -12.26 -8.91 -3.48
CA TYR A 124 -12.67 -8.22 -4.71
C TYR A 124 -13.99 -8.74 -5.26
N GLU A 125 -14.15 -10.06 -5.32
CA GLU A 125 -15.39 -10.71 -5.74
C GLU A 125 -16.54 -10.44 -4.75
N ALA A 126 -16.26 -10.43 -3.45
CA ALA A 126 -17.25 -10.15 -2.43
C ALA A 126 -17.82 -8.74 -2.53
N ILE A 127 -16.99 -7.71 -2.74
CA ILE A 127 -17.51 -6.33 -2.92
C ILE A 127 -18.29 -6.14 -4.22
N GLU A 128 -18.25 -7.08 -5.17
CA GLU A 128 -19.09 -7.05 -6.36
C GLU A 128 -20.51 -7.55 -6.06
N GLN A 129 -20.69 -8.41 -5.05
CA GLN A 129 -22.00 -8.92 -4.64
C GLN A 129 -22.86 -7.85 -3.95
N PRO A 130 -24.15 -7.67 -4.34
CA PRO A 130 -25.09 -6.78 -3.67
C PRO A 130 -25.14 -6.98 -2.15
N GLY A 131 -25.20 -5.87 -1.40
CA GLY A 131 -25.38 -5.91 0.06
C GLY A 131 -24.25 -6.56 0.87
N SER A 132 -23.09 -6.85 0.26
CA SER A 132 -22.10 -7.73 0.88
C SER A 132 -21.45 -7.18 2.14
N LEU A 133 -21.01 -8.12 3.00
CA LEU A 133 -20.26 -7.86 4.22
C LEU A 133 -18.98 -8.70 4.24
N VAL A 134 -17.83 -8.02 4.18
CA VAL A 134 -16.49 -8.61 4.30
C VAL A 134 -15.92 -8.28 5.67
N ARG A 135 -15.40 -9.29 6.38
CA ARG A 135 -14.75 -9.12 7.68
C ARG A 135 -13.28 -9.53 7.59
N ILE A 136 -12.38 -8.58 7.80
CA ILE A 136 -10.93 -8.80 7.80
C ILE A 136 -10.47 -8.88 9.25
N LYS A 137 -10.22 -10.11 9.70
CA LYS A 137 -9.82 -10.42 11.08
C LYS A 137 -8.37 -10.93 11.08
N ALA A 138 -7.46 -10.21 11.73
CA ALA A 138 -6.07 -10.64 11.92
C ALA A 138 -5.40 -9.83 13.04
N PRO A 139 -4.29 -10.33 13.63
CA PRO A 139 -3.48 -9.54 14.56
C PRO A 139 -3.03 -8.19 13.99
N SER A 140 -2.66 -7.28 14.88
CA SER A 140 -2.09 -5.98 14.53
C SER A 140 -0.86 -6.15 13.62
N ARG A 141 -0.69 -5.21 12.66
CA ARG A 141 0.44 -5.20 11.69
C ARG A 141 0.51 -6.37 10.71
N MET A 142 -0.56 -7.15 10.53
CA MET A 142 -0.64 -8.24 9.55
C MET A 142 -1.08 -7.78 8.13
N GLY A 143 -0.99 -6.49 7.83
CA GLY A 143 -1.34 -5.94 6.51
C GLY A 143 -2.84 -5.75 6.24
N LYS A 144 -3.69 -5.69 7.29
CA LYS A 144 -5.13 -5.41 7.15
C LYS A 144 -5.40 -4.10 6.41
N THR A 145 -4.79 -3.00 6.87
CA THR A 145 -4.91 -1.69 6.22
C THR A 145 -4.37 -1.69 4.79
N SER A 146 -3.30 -2.44 4.51
CA SER A 146 -2.77 -2.58 3.13
C SER A 146 -3.78 -3.29 2.21
N LEU A 147 -4.51 -4.28 2.73
CA LEU A 147 -5.60 -4.95 2.02
C LEU A 147 -6.80 -4.01 1.83
N MET A 148 -7.21 -3.26 2.86
CA MET A 148 -8.28 -2.27 2.77
C MET A 148 -8.05 -1.24 1.65
N LYS A 149 -6.83 -0.71 1.53
CA LYS A 149 -6.45 0.22 0.45
C LYS A 149 -6.58 -0.39 -0.95
N ARG A 150 -6.35 -1.70 -1.08
CA ARG A 150 -6.50 -2.42 -2.35
C ARG A 150 -7.96 -2.65 -2.70
N ILE A 151 -8.78 -2.98 -1.70
CA ILE A 151 -10.23 -3.07 -1.87
C ILE A 151 -10.81 -1.71 -2.28
N GLN A 152 -10.33 -0.62 -1.67
CA GLN A 152 -10.68 0.75 -2.05
C GLN A 152 -10.31 1.05 -3.52
N ASP A 153 -9.09 0.69 -3.94
CA ASP A 153 -8.65 0.85 -5.33
C ASP A 153 -9.50 0.03 -6.32
N LYS A 154 -9.84 -1.21 -5.97
CA LYS A 154 -10.76 -2.05 -6.75
C LYS A 154 -12.16 -1.44 -6.83
N ALA A 155 -12.68 -0.88 -5.74
CA ALA A 155 -13.96 -0.18 -5.73
C ALA A 155 -13.96 1.03 -6.68
N ASN A 156 -12.90 1.84 -6.67
CA ASN A 156 -12.72 2.95 -7.62
C ASN A 156 -12.70 2.45 -9.07
N LYS A 157 -11.95 1.38 -9.36
CA LYS A 157 -11.88 0.75 -10.69
C LYS A 157 -13.24 0.23 -11.17
N ASN A 158 -14.07 -0.26 -10.25
CA ASN A 158 -15.44 -0.69 -10.51
C ASN A 158 -16.44 0.50 -10.57
N ASN A 159 -15.96 1.75 -10.51
CA ASN A 159 -16.77 2.97 -10.54
C ASN A 159 -17.77 3.08 -9.36
N TYR A 160 -17.41 2.49 -8.21
CA TYR A 160 -18.13 2.61 -6.94
C TYR A 160 -17.64 3.83 -6.15
N PHE A 161 -18.37 4.23 -5.11
CA PHE A 161 -17.94 5.26 -4.15
C PHE A 161 -17.35 4.60 -2.89
N PRO A 162 -16.03 4.50 -2.76
CA PRO A 162 -15.44 4.04 -1.50
C PRO A 162 -15.45 5.15 -0.45
N VAL A 163 -15.91 4.81 0.76
CA VAL A 163 -15.80 5.65 1.96
C VAL A 163 -14.87 4.94 2.92
N TYR A 164 -13.70 5.50 3.17
CA TYR A 164 -12.68 4.89 4.03
C TYR A 164 -12.62 5.62 5.36
N LEU A 165 -12.91 4.90 6.44
CA LEU A 165 -13.00 5.45 7.78
C LEU A 165 -12.13 4.65 8.74
N ARG A 166 -11.19 5.34 9.37
CA ARG A 166 -10.36 4.79 10.43
C ARG A 166 -10.97 5.13 11.78
N PHE A 167 -11.10 4.14 12.66
CA PHE A 167 -11.77 4.36 13.93
C PHE A 167 -10.88 5.06 14.94
N ASP A 168 -9.55 4.96 14.83
CA ASP A 168 -8.62 5.72 15.68
C ASP A 168 -8.83 7.24 15.57
N THR A 169 -9.29 7.74 14.42
CA THR A 169 -9.62 9.17 14.24
C THR A 169 -10.99 9.56 14.82
N LEU A 170 -11.81 8.59 15.23
CA LEU A 170 -13.12 8.83 15.84
C LEU A 170 -13.09 8.80 17.37
N ILE A 171 -12.02 8.26 17.98
CA ILE A 171 -11.85 8.15 19.43
C ILE A 171 -11.36 9.47 20.04
N GLU A 172 -12.10 10.55 19.79
CA GLU A 172 -11.90 11.82 20.49
C GLU A 172 -12.84 11.91 21.69
N PRO A 173 -12.43 12.50 22.83
CA PRO A 173 -13.22 12.54 24.05
C PRO A 173 -14.69 12.96 23.85
N ASP A 174 -14.93 13.97 23.03
CA ASP A 174 -16.27 14.48 22.74
C ASP A 174 -17.14 13.48 21.95
N ASN A 175 -16.52 12.71 21.06
CA ASN A 175 -17.20 11.73 20.20
C ASN A 175 -17.58 10.47 20.98
N ILE A 176 -16.71 9.99 21.88
CA ILE A 176 -16.90 8.75 22.65
C ILE A 176 -17.68 8.91 23.95
N ASN A 177 -18.16 10.13 24.25
CA ASN A 177 -18.91 10.42 25.47
C ASN A 177 -20.24 9.62 25.54
N ASN A 178 -20.92 9.44 24.41
CA ASN A 178 -22.14 8.64 24.32
C ASN A 178 -22.38 8.17 22.87
N VAL A 179 -23.33 7.24 22.71
CA VAL A 179 -23.72 6.67 21.40
C VAL A 179 -24.14 7.76 20.40
N ASN A 180 -24.88 8.77 20.83
CA ASN A 180 -25.38 9.83 19.95
C ASN A 180 -24.23 10.66 19.35
N ASN A 181 -23.28 11.11 20.19
CA ASN A 181 -22.11 11.85 19.73
C ASN A 181 -21.26 11.03 18.76
N PHE A 182 -21.05 9.74 19.07
CA PHE A 182 -20.28 8.85 18.20
C PHE A 182 -20.95 8.70 16.83
N LEU A 183 -22.26 8.48 16.79
CA LEU A 183 -23.01 8.34 15.53
C LEU A 183 -23.07 9.64 14.74
N LYS A 184 -23.12 10.82 15.40
CA LYS A 184 -22.97 12.12 14.73
C LYS A 184 -21.59 12.25 14.09
N ALA A 185 -20.53 11.93 14.82
CA ALA A 185 -19.16 11.99 14.32
C ALA A 185 -18.96 11.02 13.14
N PHE A 186 -19.44 9.78 13.26
CA PHE A 186 -19.43 8.78 12.20
C PHE A 186 -20.15 9.28 10.93
N ASN A 187 -21.40 9.77 11.07
CA ASN A 187 -22.18 10.27 9.95
C ASN A 187 -21.51 11.50 9.29
N LYS A 188 -20.96 12.42 10.10
CA LYS A 188 -20.23 13.60 9.61
C LYS A 188 -19.02 13.20 8.77
N ASN A 189 -18.21 12.24 9.25
CA ASN A 189 -17.01 11.78 8.56
C ASN A 189 -17.31 11.02 7.25
N ILE A 190 -18.44 10.31 7.18
CA ILE A 190 -18.91 9.71 5.94
C ILE A 190 -19.29 10.81 4.93
N LYS A 191 -20.11 11.78 5.36
CA LYS A 191 -20.59 12.85 4.50
C LYS A 191 -19.46 13.72 3.96
N SER A 192 -18.42 13.99 4.75
CA SER A 192 -17.28 14.81 4.31
C SER A 192 -16.42 14.17 3.21
N GLN A 193 -16.58 12.87 2.95
CA GLN A 193 -15.87 12.17 1.87
C GLN A 193 -16.67 12.09 0.57
N LEU A 194 -17.90 12.61 0.57
CA LEU A 194 -18.83 12.49 -0.54
C LEU A 194 -19.13 13.89 -1.11
N PRO A 195 -19.57 13.99 -2.38
CA PRO A 195 -19.92 15.28 -2.99
C PRO A 195 -20.90 16.04 -2.11
N ASP A 196 -20.89 17.37 -2.09
CA ASP A 196 -21.76 18.16 -1.19
C ASP A 196 -23.21 17.69 -1.28
N VAL A 197 -23.64 17.01 -0.22
CA VAL A 197 -24.98 16.48 -0.09
C VAL A 197 -25.71 17.32 0.94
N SER A 198 -26.38 18.38 0.49
CA SER A 198 -27.23 19.20 1.35
C SER A 198 -28.55 18.48 1.62
N TYR A 199 -28.55 17.49 2.51
CA TYR A 199 -29.79 16.91 3.05
C TYR A 199 -30.17 17.52 4.39
N GLY A 200 -31.32 18.18 4.40
CA GLY A 200 -31.98 18.77 5.57
C GLY A 200 -32.66 17.72 6.44
N LEU A 201 -31.93 16.70 6.90
CA LEU A 201 -32.45 15.76 7.88
C LEU A 201 -32.35 16.34 9.29
N SER A 202 -33.49 16.40 9.98
CA SER A 202 -33.54 16.67 11.41
C SER A 202 -32.96 15.46 12.15
N TRP A 203 -31.82 15.65 12.82
CA TRP A 203 -31.23 14.62 13.66
C TRP A 203 -31.96 14.57 15.01
N ASP A 204 -32.58 13.44 15.33
CA ASP A 204 -33.15 13.19 16.65
C ASP A 204 -32.10 12.59 17.59
N ASP A 205 -31.74 13.35 18.63
CA ASP A 205 -30.76 12.96 19.64
C ASP A 205 -31.20 11.76 20.49
N ASN A 206 -32.52 11.55 20.64
CA ASN A 206 -33.06 10.40 21.39
C ASN A 206 -33.08 9.12 20.55
N ASN A 207 -33.03 9.25 19.23
CA ASN A 207 -33.12 8.14 18.28
C ASN A 207 -31.93 8.11 17.31
N ALA A 208 -30.73 8.38 17.82
CA ALA A 208 -29.50 8.53 17.03
C ALA A 208 -29.23 7.42 16.01
N LYS A 209 -29.51 6.14 16.33
CA LYS A 209 -29.37 5.01 15.40
C LYS A 209 -30.32 5.13 14.19
N ILE A 210 -31.57 5.53 14.44
CA ILE A 210 -32.57 5.73 13.40
C ILE A 210 -32.18 6.94 12.55
N SER A 211 -31.79 8.05 13.19
CA SER A 211 -31.28 9.25 12.51
C SER A 211 -30.08 8.95 11.60
N CYS A 212 -29.11 8.17 12.10
CA CYS A 212 -27.94 7.75 11.32
C CYS A 212 -28.34 6.84 10.14
N THR A 213 -29.22 5.87 10.38
CA THR A 213 -29.72 4.94 9.35
C THR A 213 -30.46 5.68 8.24
N GLN A 214 -31.35 6.61 8.59
CA GLN A 214 -32.09 7.41 7.62
C GLN A 214 -31.17 8.33 6.81
N ALA A 215 -30.19 8.97 7.48
CA ALA A 215 -29.19 9.78 6.80
C ALA A 215 -28.36 8.99 5.79
N PHE A 216 -27.97 7.76 6.14
CA PHE A 216 -27.22 6.90 5.23
C PHE A 216 -28.10 6.37 4.10
N LYS A 217 -29.38 6.05 4.36
CA LYS A 217 -30.33 5.64 3.31
C LYS A 217 -30.55 6.74 2.26
N GLU A 218 -30.74 7.98 2.68
CA GLU A 218 -30.88 9.12 1.76
C GLU A 218 -29.62 9.36 0.94
N LEU A 219 -28.45 9.16 1.56
CA LEU A 219 -27.18 9.19 0.86
C LEU A 219 -27.11 8.14 -0.25
N LEU A 220 -27.51 6.89 0.02
CA LEU A 220 -27.55 5.83 -0.99
C LEU A 220 -28.50 6.17 -2.15
N ILE A 221 -29.70 6.69 -1.84
CA ILE A 221 -30.68 7.13 -2.84
C ILE A 221 -30.11 8.24 -3.73
N TYR A 222 -29.38 9.19 -3.14
CA TYR A 222 -28.79 10.30 -3.87
C TYR A 222 -27.72 9.88 -4.86
N LEU A 223 -26.77 9.09 -4.37
CA LEU A 223 -25.56 8.76 -5.12
C LEU A 223 -25.89 7.89 -6.33
N LYS A 224 -26.98 7.09 -6.26
CA LYS A 224 -27.38 6.15 -7.32
C LYS A 224 -26.22 5.28 -7.81
N LYS A 225 -25.31 4.95 -6.90
CA LYS A 225 -24.09 4.19 -7.13
C LYS A 225 -23.81 3.32 -5.91
N ASN A 226 -23.13 2.20 -6.14
CA ASN A 226 -22.65 1.35 -5.06
C ASN A 226 -21.67 2.11 -4.16
N VAL A 227 -21.88 2.03 -2.84
CA VAL A 227 -21.01 2.61 -1.83
C VAL A 227 -20.25 1.49 -1.13
N VAL A 228 -18.92 1.59 -1.08
CA VAL A 228 -18.08 0.64 -0.35
C VAL A 228 -17.61 1.29 0.94
N LEU A 229 -18.27 0.95 2.04
CA LEU A 229 -17.95 1.45 3.38
C LEU A 229 -16.83 0.60 4.00
N LEU A 230 -15.62 1.15 4.01
CA LEU A 230 -14.40 0.56 4.51
C LEU A 230 -14.13 1.06 5.93
N LEU A 231 -14.40 0.23 6.94
CA LEU A 231 -14.20 0.53 8.35
C LEU A 231 -12.93 -0.16 8.85
N ASP A 232 -11.89 0.63 9.17
CA ASP A 232 -10.58 0.13 9.60
C ASP A 232 -10.33 0.42 11.09
N GLU A 233 -9.54 -0.44 11.74
CA GLU A 233 -9.25 -0.42 13.19
C GLU A 233 -10.50 -0.36 14.08
N VAL A 234 -11.59 -1.06 13.71
CA VAL A 234 -12.86 -1.00 14.44
C VAL A 234 -12.75 -1.55 15.88
N ASN A 235 -11.67 -2.28 16.19
CA ASN A 235 -11.34 -2.67 17.57
C ASN A 235 -11.22 -1.49 18.55
N GLU A 236 -10.93 -0.29 18.08
CA GLU A 236 -10.82 0.91 18.94
C GLU A 236 -12.09 1.18 19.75
N ILE A 237 -13.27 0.92 19.17
CA ILE A 237 -14.55 1.13 19.89
C ILE A 237 -14.88 0.01 20.88
N PHE A 238 -14.13 -1.11 20.91
CA PHE A 238 -14.37 -2.20 21.86
C PHE A 238 -14.17 -1.77 23.31
N ASN A 239 -13.34 -0.74 23.54
CA ASN A 239 -13.15 -0.11 24.84
C ASN A 239 -14.40 0.65 25.34
N TYR A 240 -15.42 0.81 24.49
CA TYR A 240 -16.67 1.51 24.78
C TYR A 240 -17.87 0.57 24.51
N PRO A 241 -18.21 -0.33 25.45
CA PRO A 241 -19.18 -1.41 25.20
C PRO A 241 -20.55 -0.94 24.75
N GLU A 242 -21.04 0.19 25.27
CA GLU A 242 -22.34 0.76 24.89
C GLU A 242 -22.33 1.25 23.43
N ILE A 243 -21.27 1.95 23.03
CA ILE A 243 -21.06 2.41 21.65
C ILE A 243 -20.92 1.21 20.73
N SER A 244 -20.04 0.26 21.06
CA SER A 244 -19.83 -0.97 20.30
C SER A 244 -21.14 -1.72 20.06
N LYS A 245 -21.88 -2.02 21.13
CA LYS A 245 -23.14 -2.77 21.02
C LYS A 245 -24.14 -2.07 20.11
N ASN A 246 -24.33 -0.76 20.29
CA ASN A 246 -25.29 0.00 19.50
C ASN A 246 -24.86 0.18 18.04
N PHE A 247 -23.58 0.44 17.80
CA PHE A 247 -23.02 0.62 16.47
C PHE A 247 -23.08 -0.67 15.65
N PHE A 248 -22.65 -1.80 16.21
CA PHE A 248 -22.72 -3.08 15.49
C PHE A 248 -24.15 -3.58 15.29
N ALA A 249 -25.07 -3.31 16.22
CA ALA A 249 -26.48 -3.59 16.01
C ALA A 249 -27.04 -2.82 14.80
N MET A 250 -26.63 -1.56 14.62
CA MET A 250 -27.01 -0.74 13.47
C MET A 250 -26.40 -1.24 12.16
N LEU A 251 -25.09 -1.54 12.13
CA LEU A 251 -24.46 -2.10 10.91
C LEU A 251 -25.09 -3.45 10.53
N ARG A 252 -25.43 -4.27 11.53
CA ARG A 252 -26.12 -5.54 11.31
C ARG A 252 -27.49 -5.32 10.69
N SER A 253 -28.27 -4.35 11.16
CA SER A 253 -29.57 -4.06 10.55
C SER A 253 -29.41 -3.59 9.10
N TRP A 254 -28.38 -2.78 8.78
CA TRP A 254 -28.11 -2.37 7.39
C TRP A 254 -27.77 -3.57 6.49
N TYR A 255 -27.00 -4.53 7.01
CA TYR A 255 -26.70 -5.77 6.29
C TYR A 255 -27.96 -6.60 6.05
N GLU A 256 -28.79 -6.80 7.08
CA GLU A 256 -30.02 -7.59 6.98
C GLU A 256 -31.04 -6.93 6.03
N GLU A 257 -31.15 -5.60 6.05
CA GLU A 257 -31.99 -4.82 5.14
C GLU A 257 -31.58 -4.95 3.67
N SER A 258 -30.32 -5.24 3.37
CA SER A 258 -29.87 -5.45 1.99
C SER A 258 -30.54 -6.64 1.29
N ASN A 259 -31.15 -7.58 2.04
CA ASN A 259 -31.92 -8.67 1.44
C ASN A 259 -33.35 -8.26 1.02
N ASN A 260 -33.83 -7.12 1.52
CA ASN A 260 -35.24 -6.70 1.38
C ASN A 260 -35.39 -5.34 0.66
N SER A 261 -34.28 -4.67 0.36
CA SER A 261 -34.29 -3.30 -0.16
C SER A 261 -33.18 -3.10 -1.19
N GLU A 262 -33.58 -2.86 -2.43
CA GLU A 262 -32.69 -2.50 -3.55
C GLU A 262 -31.81 -1.27 -3.22
N ILE A 263 -32.28 -0.39 -2.33
CA ILE A 263 -31.48 0.75 -1.87
C ILE A 263 -30.28 0.26 -1.04
N TRP A 264 -30.52 -0.64 -0.08
CA TRP A 264 -29.48 -1.18 0.80
C TRP A 264 -28.58 -2.19 0.07
N GLU A 265 -29.07 -2.82 -0.99
CA GLU A 265 -28.23 -3.58 -1.92
C GLU A 265 -27.10 -2.76 -2.53
N ASN A 266 -27.17 -1.41 -2.55
CA ASN A 266 -26.08 -0.55 -3.01
C ASN A 266 -24.96 -0.38 -1.98
N LEU A 267 -25.13 -0.83 -0.73
CA LEU A 267 -24.08 -0.78 0.29
C LEU A 267 -23.20 -2.04 0.22
N ARG A 268 -21.88 -1.87 0.29
CA ARG A 268 -20.89 -2.93 0.55
C ARG A 268 -20.15 -2.56 1.82
N MET A 269 -20.09 -3.45 2.81
CA MET A 269 -19.38 -3.20 4.05
C MET A 269 -18.11 -4.04 4.12
N VAL A 270 -16.99 -3.40 4.45
CA VAL A 270 -15.71 -4.05 4.70
C VAL A 270 -15.23 -3.61 6.07
N ILE A 271 -15.18 -4.54 7.02
CA ILE A 271 -14.87 -4.27 8.42
C ILE A 271 -13.56 -4.95 8.78
N ALA A 272 -12.54 -4.17 9.11
CA ALA A 272 -11.25 -4.67 9.58
C ALA A 272 -11.10 -4.43 11.08
N TYR A 273 -10.70 -5.47 11.81
CA TYR A 273 -10.42 -5.36 13.24
C TYR A 273 -9.29 -6.28 13.66
N SER A 274 -8.54 -5.82 14.66
CA SER A 274 -7.43 -6.53 15.25
C SER A 274 -7.91 -7.57 16.24
N THR A 275 -7.33 -8.77 16.18
CA THR A 275 -7.49 -9.81 17.19
C THR A 275 -6.33 -9.73 18.15
N GLU A 276 -6.38 -8.79 19.07
CA GLU A 276 -5.48 -8.82 20.21
C GLU A 276 -6.10 -9.79 21.23
N TYR A 277 -5.31 -10.77 21.68
CA TYR A 277 -5.69 -11.59 22.83
C TYR A 277 -5.53 -10.69 24.05
N HIS A 278 -6.63 -10.13 24.54
CA HIS A 278 -6.74 -9.63 25.91
C HIS A 278 -7.25 -10.76 26.81
#